data_AF-A0A6M8T0Q1-F1
#
_entry.id   AF-A0A6M8T0Q1-F1
#
_cell.length_a   1.000
_cell.length_b   1.000
_cell.length_c   1.000
_cell.angle_alpha   90.00
_cell.angle_beta   90.00
_cell.angle_gamma   90.00
#
_symmetry.space_group_name_H-M   'P 1'
#
loop_
_entity.id
_entity.type
_entity.pdbx_description
1 polymer ?
#
loop_
_entity_poly.entity_id
_entity_poly.type
_entity_poly.pdbx_seq_one_letter_code
_entity_poly.pdbx_strand_id
1 'polypeptide(L)'
;MSRRATWRDTVGGLVAARFSLFGLELRDEFDRLAQMIGFAIAAAFLLIMALTFAGLGLLFGFWEYRVIICAVFGAVFLLCGLFAYKQLRQLMHDLITPFPLTSEEFAQDKKLIDAAFHAATSTKEGA
;
A
#
# COMPACT_ATOMS: atom_id res chain seq x y z
N MET A 1 -42.65 17.36 19.47
CA MET A 1 -41.79 18.04 18.47
C MET A 1 -40.31 17.56 18.47
N SER A 2 -39.94 16.39 19.05
CA SER A 2 -38.51 16.02 19.26
C SER A 2 -37.96 14.85 18.42
N ARG A 3 -38.74 14.20 17.54
CA ARG A 3 -38.30 12.99 16.82
C ARG A 3 -37.31 13.23 15.66
N ARG A 4 -37.17 14.48 15.19
CA ARG A 4 -36.26 14.84 14.07
C ARG A 4 -34.83 15.19 14.50
N ALA A 5 -34.63 15.56 15.76
CA ALA A 5 -33.30 15.91 16.29
C ALA A 5 -32.43 14.65 16.43
N THR A 6 -32.97 13.61 17.07
CA THR A 6 -32.27 12.35 17.32
C THR A 6 -31.83 11.62 16.04
N TRP A 7 -32.59 11.70 14.95
CA TRP A 7 -32.23 11.01 13.70
C TRP A 7 -31.02 11.67 13.00
N ARG A 8 -30.94 13.01 13.03
CA ARG A 8 -29.79 13.75 12.50
C ARG A 8 -28.53 13.46 13.33
N ASP A 9 -28.67 13.37 14.64
CA ASP A 9 -27.55 13.09 15.56
C ASP A 9 -27.06 11.65 15.40
N THR A 10 -27.98 10.69 15.20
CA THR A 10 -27.63 9.28 14.98
C THR A 10 -26.93 9.07 13.64
N VAL A 11 -27.44 9.68 12.56
CA VAL A 11 -26.80 9.62 11.23
C VAL A 11 -25.44 10.32 11.24
N GLY A 12 -25.35 11.49 11.90
CA GLY A 12 -24.09 12.21 12.05
C GLY A 12 -23.04 11.38 12.81
N GLY A 13 -23.44 10.71 13.89
CA GLY A 13 -22.56 9.83 14.66
C GLY A 13 -22.07 8.62 13.88
N LEU A 14 -22.94 8.01 13.06
CA LEU A 14 -22.57 6.87 12.21
C LEU A 14 -21.57 7.27 11.11
N VAL A 15 -21.82 8.41 10.46
CA VAL A 15 -20.94 8.96 9.41
C VAL A 15 -19.59 9.35 10.01
N ALA A 16 -19.57 10.00 11.18
CA ALA A 16 -18.32 10.36 11.86
C ALA A 16 -17.48 9.13 12.23
N ALA A 17 -18.11 8.05 12.69
CA ALA A 17 -17.41 6.80 12.99
C ALA A 17 -16.82 6.14 11.73
N ARG A 18 -17.55 6.14 10.61
CA ARG A 18 -17.07 5.60 9.32
C ARG A 18 -15.94 6.43 8.71
N PHE A 19 -16.01 7.76 8.79
CA PHE A 19 -14.91 8.66 8.38
C PHE A 19 -13.67 8.49 9.26
N SER A 20 -13.85 8.24 10.56
CA SER A 20 -12.73 7.94 11.46
C SER A 20 -12.03 6.64 11.06
N LEU A 21 -12.78 5.62 10.64
CA LEU A 21 -12.25 4.33 10.17
C LEU A 21 -11.55 4.47 8.82
N PHE A 22 -12.19 5.18 7.88
CA PHE A 22 -11.62 5.47 6.57
C PHE A 22 -10.31 6.27 6.68
N GLY A 23 -10.26 7.28 7.55
CA GLY A 23 -9.04 8.06 7.78
C GLY A 23 -7.89 7.25 8.36
N LEU A 24 -8.20 6.23 9.18
CA LEU A 24 -7.23 5.28 9.73
C LEU A 24 -6.69 4.36 8.64
N GLU A 25 -7.57 3.75 7.85
CA GLU A 25 -7.18 2.84 6.75
C GLU A 25 -6.37 3.59 5.68
N LEU A 26 -6.74 4.85 5.39
CA LEU A 26 -5.99 5.72 4.47
C LEU A 26 -4.59 6.03 5.01
N ARG A 27 -4.46 6.28 6.31
CA ARG A 27 -3.18 6.56 6.96
C ARG A 27 -2.25 5.35 6.90
N ASP A 28 -2.78 4.16 7.15
CA ASP A 28 -2.03 2.91 7.09
C ASP A 28 -1.56 2.63 5.66
N GLU A 29 -2.41 2.86 4.66
CA GLU A 29 -2.03 2.70 3.25
C GLU A 29 -0.95 3.73 2.83
N PHE A 30 -1.05 4.98 3.29
CA PHE A 30 -0.01 5.98 3.05
C PHE A 30 1.32 5.62 3.70
N ASP A 31 1.31 5.09 4.93
CA ASP A 31 2.53 4.65 5.61
C ASP A 31 3.17 3.46 4.88
N ARG A 32 2.33 2.52 4.41
CA ARG A 32 2.77 1.38 3.59
C ARG A 32 3.38 1.84 2.27
N LEU A 33 2.76 2.80 1.58
CA LEU A 33 3.31 3.41 0.36
C LEU A 33 4.63 4.13 0.63
N ALA A 34 4.72 4.90 1.71
CA ALA A 34 5.96 5.56 2.11
C ALA A 34 7.09 4.56 2.37
N GLN A 35 6.77 3.45 3.05
CA GLN A 35 7.71 2.36 3.31
C GLN A 35 8.17 1.68 2.01
N MET A 36 7.24 1.41 1.08
CA MET A 36 7.56 0.86 -0.24
C MET A 36 8.49 1.79 -1.04
N ILE A 37 8.19 3.09 -1.08
CA ILE A 37 9.05 4.08 -1.75
C ILE A 37 10.43 4.12 -1.09
N GLY A 38 10.50 4.07 0.23
CA GLY A 38 11.76 3.99 0.98
C GLY A 38 12.60 2.79 0.58
N PHE A 39 12.01 1.58 0.56
CA PHE A 39 12.71 0.37 0.11
C PHE A 39 13.08 0.40 -1.37
N ALA A 40 12.25 0.99 -2.23
CA ALA A 40 12.55 1.13 -3.65
C ALA A 40 13.76 2.05 -3.90
N ILE A 41 13.81 3.21 -3.24
CA ILE A 41 14.94 4.14 -3.32
C ILE A 41 16.20 3.47 -2.75
N ALA A 42 16.10 2.82 -1.59
CA ALA A 42 17.23 2.12 -0.98
C ALA A 42 17.77 1.01 -1.90
N ALA A 43 16.89 0.17 -2.44
CA ALA A 43 17.28 -0.90 -3.36
C ALA A 43 17.96 -0.34 -4.62
N ALA A 44 17.38 0.68 -5.24
CA ALA A 44 17.95 1.32 -6.43
C ALA A 44 19.35 1.89 -6.15
N PHE A 45 19.50 2.66 -5.06
CA PHE A 45 20.78 3.24 -4.65
C PHE A 45 21.84 2.17 -4.42
N LEU A 46 21.53 1.14 -3.62
CA LEU A 46 22.45 0.07 -3.28
C LEU A 46 22.88 -0.73 -4.51
N LEU A 47 21.96 -1.02 -5.44
CA LEU A 47 22.29 -1.74 -6.67
C LEU A 47 23.14 -0.88 -7.64
N ILE A 48 22.88 0.43 -7.73
CA ILE A 48 23.73 1.34 -8.51
C ILE A 48 25.15 1.40 -7.94
N MET A 49 25.29 1.45 -6.60
CA MET A 49 26.60 1.40 -5.95
C MET A 49 27.31 0.07 -6.22
N ALA A 50 26.61 -1.06 -6.13
CA ALA A 50 27.16 -2.36 -6.48
C ALA A 50 27.70 -2.39 -7.92
N LEU A 51 26.92 -1.85 -8.87
CA LEU A 51 27.32 -1.76 -10.27
C LEU A 51 28.51 -0.82 -10.48
N THR A 52 28.56 0.29 -9.74
CA THR A 52 29.68 1.24 -9.77
C THR A 52 30.96 0.56 -9.29
N PHE A 53 30.94 -0.15 -8.16
CA PHE A 53 32.10 -0.89 -7.66
C PHE A 53 32.50 -2.03 -8.60
N ALA A 54 31.56 -2.73 -9.23
CA ALA A 54 31.86 -3.72 -10.25
C ALA A 54 32.58 -3.08 -11.47
N GLY A 55 32.08 -1.93 -11.93
CA GLY A 55 32.70 -1.16 -13.02
C GLY A 55 34.10 -0.65 -12.67
N LEU A 56 34.29 -0.13 -11.45
CA LEU A 56 35.61 0.29 -10.94
C LEU A 56 36.56 -0.91 -10.81
N GLY A 57 36.07 -2.06 -10.36
CA GLY A 57 36.86 -3.29 -10.30
C GLY A 57 37.36 -3.72 -11.67
N LEU A 58 36.51 -3.59 -12.70
CA LEU A 58 36.88 -3.87 -14.09
C LEU A 58 37.90 -2.85 -14.63
N LEU A 59 37.71 -1.56 -14.34
CA LEU A 59 38.59 -0.47 -14.78
C LEU A 59 39.98 -0.55 -14.12
N PHE A 60 40.04 -0.94 -12.85
CA PHE A 60 41.28 -1.05 -12.06
C PHE A 60 41.87 -2.47 -12.04
N GLY A 61 41.41 -3.37 -12.92
CA GLY A 61 41.73 -4.80 -12.95
C GLY A 61 43.21 -5.18 -12.96
N PHE A 62 44.11 -4.21 -13.15
CA PHE A 62 45.57 -4.41 -13.22
C PHE A 62 46.29 -4.40 -11.85
N TRP A 63 45.62 -4.00 -10.75
CA TRP A 63 46.22 -3.93 -9.41
C TRP A 63 45.44 -4.74 -8.36
N GLU A 64 46.05 -5.84 -7.89
CA GLU A 64 45.40 -6.91 -7.10
C GLU A 64 44.58 -6.40 -5.90
N TYR A 65 45.13 -5.52 -5.08
CA TYR A 65 44.45 -5.05 -3.86
C TYR A 65 43.19 -4.24 -4.14
N ARG A 66 43.15 -3.48 -5.24
CA ARG A 66 41.99 -2.60 -5.56
C ARG A 66 40.81 -3.41 -6.06
N VAL A 67 41.09 -4.49 -6.80
CA VAL A 67 40.07 -5.41 -7.30
C VAL A 67 39.36 -6.10 -6.13
N ILE A 68 40.11 -6.57 -5.13
CA ILE A 68 39.53 -7.21 -3.94
C ILE A 68 38.65 -6.22 -3.16
N ILE A 69 39.13 -4.98 -2.94
CA ILE A 69 38.34 -3.95 -2.26
C ILE A 69 37.04 -3.67 -3.03
N CYS A 70 37.13 -3.46 -4.35
CA CYS A 70 35.95 -3.22 -5.19
C CYS A 70 34.98 -4.41 -5.16
N ALA A 71 35.49 -5.64 -5.19
CA ALA A 71 34.68 -6.84 -5.13
C ALA A 71 33.95 -6.98 -3.78
N VAL A 72 34.62 -6.70 -2.66
CA VAL A 72 34.01 -6.76 -1.31
C VAL A 72 32.92 -5.71 -1.17
N PHE A 73 33.20 -4.44 -1.50
CA PHE A 73 32.18 -3.39 -1.42
C PHE A 73 31.03 -3.64 -2.40
N GLY A 74 31.34 -4.04 -3.63
CA GLY A 74 30.34 -4.41 -4.63
C GLY A 74 29.44 -5.53 -4.13
N ALA A 75 30.00 -6.58 -3.53
CA ALA A 75 29.23 -7.69 -2.97
C ALA A 75 28.34 -7.25 -1.80
N VAL A 76 28.85 -6.43 -0.87
CA VAL A 76 28.06 -5.89 0.24
C VAL A 76 26.87 -5.07 -0.28
N PHE A 77 27.12 -4.14 -1.20
CA PHE A 77 26.07 -3.33 -1.79
C PHE A 77 25.06 -4.16 -2.58
N LEU A 78 25.52 -5.18 -3.31
CA LEU A 78 24.66 -6.11 -4.03
C LEU A 78 23.74 -6.88 -3.07
N LEU A 79 24.30 -7.46 -2.01
CA LEU A 79 23.54 -8.23 -1.02
C LEU A 79 22.51 -7.38 -0.30
N CYS A 80 22.90 -6.18 0.16
CA CYS A 80 21.98 -5.24 0.79
C CYS A 80 20.89 -4.77 -0.18
N GLY A 81 21.24 -4.48 -1.44
CA GLY A 81 20.29 -4.07 -2.47
C GLY A 81 19.29 -5.16 -2.82
N LEU A 82 19.75 -6.41 -2.95
CA LEU A 82 18.89 -7.58 -3.15
C LEU A 82 17.98 -7.83 -1.96
N PHE A 83 18.47 -7.64 -0.74
CA PHE A 83 17.65 -7.74 0.47
C PHE A 83 16.55 -6.67 0.49
N ALA A 84 16.88 -5.41 0.25
CA ALA A 84 15.90 -4.32 0.16
C ALA A 84 14.87 -4.57 -0.95
N TYR A 85 15.31 -5.07 -2.10
CA TYR A 85 14.42 -5.46 -3.21
C TYR A 85 13.48 -6.61 -2.84
N LYS A 86 13.96 -7.62 -2.10
CA LYS A 86 13.12 -8.71 -1.59
C LYS A 86 12.04 -8.18 -0.64
N GLN A 87 12.40 -7.30 0.29
CA GLN A 87 11.43 -6.65 1.18
C GLN A 87 10.38 -5.88 0.37
N LEU A 88 10.81 -5.06 -0.59
CA LEU A 88 9.88 -4.34 -1.48
C LEU A 88 8.93 -5.30 -2.20
N ARG A 89 9.43 -6.42 -2.73
CA ARG A 89 8.61 -7.40 -3.43
C ARG A 89 7.59 -8.06 -2.49
N GLN A 90 7.96 -8.33 -1.23
CA GLN A 90 7.01 -8.82 -0.22
C GLN A 90 5.92 -7.79 0.04
N LEU A 91 6.29 -6.52 0.30
CA LEU A 91 5.32 -5.45 0.49
C LEU A 91 4.36 -5.30 -0.71
N MET A 92 4.86 -5.37 -1.94
CA MET A 92 4.03 -5.35 -3.15
C MET A 92 3.06 -6.53 -3.22
N HIS A 93 3.48 -7.72 -2.81
CA HIS A 93 2.65 -8.91 -2.88
C HIS A 93 1.45 -8.84 -1.93
N ASP A 94 1.61 -8.27 -0.73
CA ASP A 94 0.46 -8.12 0.18
C ASP A 94 -0.48 -6.95 -0.19
N LEU A 95 -0.21 -6.23 -1.29
CA LEU A 95 -1.04 -5.11 -1.78
C LEU A 95 -2.25 -5.56 -2.62
N ILE A 96 -2.47 -6.88 -2.81
CA ILE A 96 -3.47 -7.44 -3.73
C ILE A 96 -4.93 -7.09 -3.36
N THR A 97 -5.22 -6.63 -2.14
CA THR A 97 -6.53 -6.10 -1.75
C THR A 97 -6.39 -4.80 -0.96
N PRO A 98 -6.29 -3.64 -1.63
CA PRO A 98 -6.30 -2.35 -0.94
C PRO A 98 -7.71 -2.09 -0.37
N PHE A 99 -7.77 -1.65 0.89
CA PHE A 99 -8.99 -1.33 1.65
C PHE A 99 -10.03 -2.47 1.72
N PRO A 100 -9.67 -3.66 2.25
CA PRO A 100 -10.57 -4.80 2.27
C PRO A 100 -11.87 -4.48 3.02
N LEU A 101 -11.79 -3.75 4.14
CA LEU A 101 -12.96 -3.38 4.95
C LEU A 101 -13.88 -2.40 4.21
N THR A 102 -13.32 -1.36 3.59
CA THR A 102 -14.12 -0.40 2.81
C THR A 102 -14.80 -1.07 1.61
N SER A 103 -14.11 -1.98 0.92
CA SER A 103 -14.67 -2.67 -0.25
C SER A 103 -15.83 -3.62 0.09
N GLU A 104 -15.73 -4.33 1.22
CA GLU A 104 -16.79 -5.23 1.71
C GLU A 104 -18.03 -4.44 2.14
N GLU A 105 -17.85 -3.32 2.82
CA GLU A 105 -18.94 -2.44 3.26
C GLU A 105 -19.67 -1.80 2.06
N PHE A 106 -18.94 -1.31 1.05
CA PHE A 106 -19.56 -0.82 -0.19
C PHE A 106 -20.32 -1.92 -0.94
N ALA A 107 -19.81 -3.14 -0.95
CA ALA A 107 -20.51 -4.28 -1.55
C ALA A 107 -21.80 -4.61 -0.78
N GLN A 108 -21.80 -4.44 0.54
CA GLN A 108 -22.98 -4.65 1.39
C GLN A 108 -24.02 -3.54 1.21
N ASP A 109 -23.60 -2.28 1.16
CA ASP A 109 -24.49 -1.13 0.88
C ASP A 109 -25.15 -1.26 -0.49
N LYS A 110 -24.40 -1.70 -1.52
CA LYS A 110 -24.97 -1.98 -2.84
C LYS A 110 -26.10 -3.02 -2.77
N LYS A 111 -25.91 -4.11 -2.03
CA LYS A 111 -26.94 -5.16 -1.86
C LYS A 111 -28.20 -4.62 -1.18
N LEU A 112 -28.04 -3.75 -0.17
CA LEU A 112 -29.17 -3.12 0.52
C LEU A 112 -29.94 -2.16 -0.39
N ILE A 113 -29.24 -1.39 -1.22
CA ILE A 113 -29.86 -0.48 -2.20
C ILE A 113 -30.63 -1.27 -3.28
N ASP A 114 -30.04 -2.34 -3.83
CA ASP A 114 -30.72 -3.20 -4.81
C ASP A 114 -31.98 -3.84 -4.21
N ALA A 115 -31.90 -4.34 -2.98
CA ALA A 115 -33.05 -4.93 -2.28
C ALA A 115 -34.16 -3.90 -2.03
N ALA A 116 -33.81 -2.68 -1.61
CA ALA A 116 -34.77 -1.59 -1.41
C ALA A 116 -35.42 -1.16 -2.73
N PHE A 117 -34.65 -1.14 -3.83
CA PHE A 117 -35.15 -0.81 -5.16
C PHE A 117 -36.16 -1.85 -5.66
N HIS A 118 -35.85 -3.15 -5.52
CA HIS A 118 -36.78 -4.23 -5.86
C HIS A 118 -38.07 -4.23 -5.03
N ALA A 119 -37.98 -3.90 -3.74
CA ALA A 119 -39.17 -3.76 -2.89
C ALA A 119 -40.07 -2.59 -3.36
N ALA A 120 -39.47 -1.47 -3.74
CA ALA A 120 -40.17 -0.28 -4.20
C ALA A 120 -40.85 -0.47 -5.57
N THR A 121 -40.27 -1.25 -6.48
CA THR A 121 -40.88 -1.55 -7.79
C THR A 121 -42.05 -2.53 -7.67
N SER A 122 -41.96 -3.56 -6.80
CA SER A 122 -43.08 -4.50 -6.58
C SER A 122 -44.33 -3.84 -5.96
N THR A 123 -44.13 -2.76 -5.18
CA THR A 123 -45.23 -2.00 -4.56
C THR A 123 -46.00 -1.16 -5.58
N LYS A 124 -45.38 -0.80 -6.72
CA LYS A 124 -46.01 0.01 -7.79
C LYS A 124 -46.85 -0.80 -8.78
N GLU A 125 -46.66 -2.11 -8.88
CA GLU A 125 -47.43 -2.97 -9.81
C GLU A 125 -48.66 -3.62 -9.16
N GLY A 126 -48.82 -3.48 -7.84
CA GLY A 126 -49.96 -4.02 -7.07
C GLY A 126 -51.03 -3.00 -6.66
N ALA A 127 -50.99 -1.77 -7.18
CA ALA A 127 -51.97 -0.70 -6.96
C ALA A 127 -52.54 -0.24 -8.31
#